data_AF-A0A9E3Y022-F1
#
_entry.id   AF-A0A9E3Y022-F1
#
_cell.length_a   1.000
_cell.length_b   1.000
_cell.length_c   1.000
_cell.angle_alpha   90.00
_cell.angle_beta   90.00
_cell.angle_gamma   90.00
#
_symmetry.space_group_name_H-M   'P 1'
#
loop_
_entity.id
_entity.type
_entity.pdbx_description
1 polymer ?
#
loop_
_entity_poly.entity_id
_entity_poly.type
_entity_poly.pdbx_seq_one_letter_code
_entity_poly.pdbx_strand_id
1 'polypeptide(L)'
;IHLFGPDIGAWHRGSNGMGILFSVFAAGLAAFNLLLDFDFIERGAKRQLPKGMEWVAAVGLLVTLVWLYLELLRLLAKLQDR
;
A
#
# COMPACT_ATOMS: atom_id res chain seq x y z
N ILE A 1 -21.69 41.87 12.04
CA ILE A 1 -22.26 40.57 12.46
C ILE A 1 -21.25 39.49 12.06
N HIS A 2 -20.33 39.16 12.97
CA HIS A 2 -19.42 38.02 12.91
C HIS A 2 -19.38 37.49 14.34
N LEU A 3 -20.31 36.58 14.66
CA LEU A 3 -20.63 36.19 16.03
C LEU A 3 -21.03 34.71 16.14
N PHE A 4 -20.56 33.88 15.21
CA PHE A 4 -20.72 32.43 15.28
C PHE A 4 -19.41 31.75 14.91
N GLY A 5 -18.66 31.35 15.96
CA GLY A 5 -17.61 30.32 15.97
C GLY A 5 -16.37 30.60 15.11
N PRO A 6 -15.14 30.37 15.61
CA PRO A 6 -14.00 30.28 14.71
C PRO A 6 -14.28 29.18 13.69
N ASP A 7 -14.16 29.53 12.41
CA ASP A 7 -14.45 28.73 11.23
C ASP A 7 -14.03 27.26 11.39
N ILE A 8 -14.98 26.39 11.71
CA ILE A 8 -14.78 24.92 11.67
C ILE A 8 -14.41 24.45 10.25
N GLY A 9 -14.53 25.31 9.23
CA GLY A 9 -14.08 25.09 7.85
C GLY A 9 -12.62 25.42 7.57
N ALA A 10 -11.88 26.09 8.48
CA ALA A 10 -10.47 26.42 8.26
C ALA A 10 -9.52 25.23 8.52
N TRP A 11 -9.95 24.24 9.30
CA TRP A 11 -9.14 23.08 9.70
C TRP A 11 -9.01 22.01 8.62
N HIS A 12 -9.88 22.01 7.59
CA HIS A 12 -9.85 21.00 6.53
C HIS A 12 -8.88 21.29 5.38
N ARG A 13 -8.20 22.45 5.39
CA ARG A 13 -7.17 22.81 4.39
C ARG A 13 -5.74 22.41 4.78
N GLY A 14 -5.58 21.77 5.94
CA GLY A 14 -4.32 21.15 6.34
C GLY A 14 -4.21 19.71 5.84
N SER A 15 -4.26 19.46 4.52
CA SER A 15 -3.85 18.15 4.01
C SER A 15 -2.32 18.09 4.03
N ASN A 16 -1.82 17.78 5.23
CA ASN A 16 -0.43 17.60 5.58
C ASN A 16 0.34 16.83 4.49
N GLY A 17 1.34 17.46 3.85
CA GLY A 17 2.25 16.79 2.90
C GLY A 17 2.90 15.51 3.46
N MET A 18 2.94 15.39 4.79
CA MET A 18 3.28 14.19 5.54
C MET A 18 2.48 12.94 5.11
N GLY A 19 1.19 13.10 4.80
CA GLY A 19 0.30 12.00 4.41
C GLY A 19 0.50 11.51 2.98
N ILE A 20 1.13 12.31 2.12
CA ILE A 20 1.55 11.90 0.77
C ILE A 20 2.88 11.15 0.87
N LEU A 21 3.84 11.70 1.62
CA LEU A 21 5.14 11.07 1.84
C LEU A 21 5.00 9.69 2.50
N PHE A 22 4.13 9.57 3.50
CA PHE A 22 3.81 8.29 4.13
C PHE A 22 3.20 7.28 3.15
N SER A 23 2.27 7.69 2.27
CA SER A 23 1.69 6.77 1.28
C SER A 23 2.70 6.34 0.23
N VAL A 24 3.60 7.22 -0.22
CA VAL A 24 4.68 6.86 -1.17
C VAL A 24 5.66 5.87 -0.51
N PHE A 25 6.04 6.12 0.75
CA PHE A 25 6.90 5.22 1.51
C PHE A 25 6.25 3.85 1.73
N ALA A 26 4.96 3.82 2.07
CA ALA A 26 4.19 2.58 2.23
C ALA A 26 4.10 1.78 0.92
N ALA A 27 3.90 2.43 -0.22
CA ALA A 27 3.90 1.76 -1.52
C ALA A 27 5.28 1.23 -1.92
N GLY A 28 6.35 1.97 -1.61
CA GLY A 28 7.73 1.50 -1.81
C GLY A 28 8.05 0.26 -0.96
N LEU A 29 7.66 0.28 0.32
CA LEU A 29 7.78 -0.89 1.21
C LEU A 29 6.96 -2.08 0.71
N ALA A 30 5.75 -1.85 0.22
CA ALA A 30 4.89 -2.90 -0.32
C ALA A 30 5.48 -3.53 -1.60
N ALA A 31 6.06 -2.72 -2.51
CA ALA A 31 6.74 -3.23 -3.70
C ALA A 31 7.99 -4.06 -3.35
N PHE A 32 8.75 -3.63 -2.32
CA PHE A 32 9.88 -4.41 -1.80
C PHE A 32 9.43 -5.73 -1.16
N ASN A 33 8.30 -5.72 -0.43
CA ASN A 33 7.72 -6.93 0.16
C ASN A 33 7.29 -7.94 -0.93
N LEU A 34 6.71 -7.46 -2.04
CA LEU A 34 6.35 -8.32 -3.17
C LEU A 34 7.59 -8.91 -3.88
N LEU A 35 8.67 -8.13 -3.99
CA LEU A 35 9.95 -8.61 -4.53
C LEU A 35 10.54 -9.72 -3.65
N LEU A 36 10.48 -9.53 -2.32
CA LEU A 36 10.93 -10.54 -1.35
C LEU A 36 10.04 -11.79 -1.37
N ASP A 37 8.71 -11.65 -1.48
CA ASP A 37 7.78 -12.77 -1.64
C ASP A 37 8.10 -13.59 -2.89
N PHE A 38 8.40 -12.91 -4.01
CA PHE A 38 8.74 -13.56 -5.27
C PHE A 38 10.09 -14.31 -5.19
N ASP A 39 11.11 -13.70 -4.59
CA ASP A 39 12.43 -14.32 -4.35
C ASP A 39 12.31 -15.53 -3.40
N PHE A 40 11.43 -15.45 -2.40
CA PHE A 40 11.16 -16.57 -1.48
C PHE A 40 10.50 -17.75 -2.20
N ILE A 41 9.56 -17.48 -3.10
CA ILE A 41 8.88 -18.50 -3.91
C ILE A 41 9.85 -19.11 -4.92
N GLU A 42 10.70 -18.32 -5.58
CA GLU A 42 11.69 -18.85 -6.53
C GLU A 42 12.71 -19.76 -5.82
N ARG A 43 13.18 -19.37 -4.63
CA ARG A 43 14.06 -20.21 -3.81
C ARG A 43 13.34 -21.44 -3.26
N GLY A 44 12.07 -21.30 -2.90
CA GLY A 44 11.23 -22.40 -2.43
C GLY A 44 10.95 -23.45 -3.51
N ALA A 45 10.67 -23.00 -4.73
CA ALA A 45 10.48 -23.86 -5.91
C ALA A 45 11.79 -24.58 -6.30
N LYS A 46 12.94 -23.88 -6.28
CA LYS A 46 14.26 -24.48 -6.52
C LYS A 46 14.65 -25.56 -5.50
N ARG A 47 14.07 -25.51 -4.29
CA ARG A 47 14.33 -26.48 -3.22
C ARG A 47 13.36 -27.68 -3.21
N GLN A 48 12.48 -27.83 -4.21
CA GLN A 48 11.49 -28.92 -4.28
C GLN A 48 10.72 -29.10 -2.95
N LEU A 49 10.27 -27.99 -2.36
CA LEU A 49 9.46 -28.04 -1.15
C LEU A 49 8.15 -28.83 -1.40
N PRO A 50 7.57 -29.47 -0.37
CA PRO A 50 6.40 -30.33 -0.51
C PRO A 50 5.25 -29.61 -1.23
N LYS A 51 4.61 -30.25 -2.22
CA LYS A 51 3.52 -29.69 -3.07
C LYS A 51 2.39 -28.99 -2.29
N GLY A 52 2.19 -29.33 -1.02
CA GLY A 52 1.22 -28.68 -0.14
C GLY A 52 1.60 -27.29 0.36
N MET A 53 2.82 -26.78 0.11
CA MET A 53 3.21 -25.40 0.48
C MET A 53 3.08 -24.42 -0.68
N GLU A 54 3.00 -24.92 -1.92
CA GLU A 54 2.89 -24.10 -3.13
C GLU A 54 1.57 -23.30 -3.17
N TRP A 55 0.47 -23.89 -2.69
CA TRP A 55 -0.83 -23.20 -2.67
C TRP A 55 -0.88 -22.06 -1.66
N VAL A 56 -0.28 -22.23 -0.47
CA VAL A 56 -0.22 -21.17 0.55
C VAL A 56 0.65 -20.02 0.06
N ALA A 57 1.78 -20.35 -0.58
CA ALA A 57 2.66 -19.36 -1.16
C ALA A 57 1.98 -18.59 -2.30
N ALA A 58 1.24 -19.27 -3.17
CA ALA A 58 0.47 -18.63 -4.24
C ALA A 58 -0.65 -17.72 -3.70
N VAL A 59 -1.37 -18.15 -2.65
CA VAL A 59 -2.41 -17.32 -2.00
C VAL A 59 -1.80 -16.10 -1.31
N GLY A 60 -0.69 -16.27 -0.59
CA GLY A 60 0.05 -15.16 0.03
C GLY A 60 0.46 -14.11 -1.01
N LEU A 61 0.98 -14.56 -2.15
CA LEU A 61 1.38 -13.69 -3.26
C LEU A 61 0.19 -12.96 -3.92
N LEU A 62 -0.97 -13.63 -4.05
CA LEU A 62 -2.19 -12.98 -4.54
C LEU A 62 -2.68 -11.88 -3.58
N VAL A 63 -2.63 -12.12 -2.27
CA VAL A 63 -3.03 -11.14 -1.26
C VAL A 63 -2.10 -9.92 -1.27
N THR A 64 -0.78 -10.12 -1.33
CA THR A 64 0.18 -9.00 -1.41
C THR A 64 0.04 -8.22 -2.72
N LEU A 65 -0.27 -8.89 -3.83
CA LEU A 65 -0.56 -8.23 -5.11
C LEU A 65 -1.83 -7.36 -5.06
N VAL A 66 -2.93 -7.90 -4.51
CA VAL A 66 -4.20 -7.15 -4.37
C VAL A 66 -4.03 -5.97 -3.41
N TRP A 67 -3.30 -6.16 -2.31
CA TRP A 67 -3.00 -5.09 -1.37
C TRP A 67 -2.22 -3.96 -2.02
N LEU A 68 -1.15 -4.29 -2.77
CA LEU A 68 -0.36 -3.32 -3.53
C LEU A 68 -1.21 -2.56 -4.55
N TYR A 69 -2.10 -3.26 -5.25
CA TYR A 69 -3.01 -2.66 -6.24
C TYR A 69 -3.91 -1.58 -5.61
N LEU A 70 -4.53 -1.88 -4.46
CA LEU A 70 -5.38 -0.91 -3.75
C LEU A 70 -4.58 0.28 -3.22
N GLU A 71 -3.36 0.06 -2.73
CA GLU A 71 -2.51 1.15 -2.25
C GLU A 71 -2.04 2.06 -3.39
N LEU A 72 -1.73 1.49 -4.57
CA LEU A 72 -1.40 2.25 -5.77
C LEU A 72 -2.60 3.07 -6.27
N LEU A 73 -3.81 2.50 -6.25
CA LEU A 73 -5.04 3.24 -6.57
C LEU A 73 -5.28 4.39 -5.59
N ARG A 74 -5.04 4.18 -4.30
CA ARG A 74 -5.17 5.22 -3.27
C ARG A 74 -4.13 6.33 -3.46
N LEU A 75 -2.92 5.98 -3.88
CA LEU A 75 -1.88 6.95 -4.24
C LEU A 75 -2.25 7.77 -5.46
N LEU A 76 -2.72 7.11 -6.53
CA LEU A 76 -3.19 7.77 -7.74
C LEU A 76 -4.37 8.70 -7.46
N ALA A 77 -5.31 8.29 -6.60
CA ALA A 77 -6.41 9.14 -6.16
C ALA A 77 -5.91 10.40 -5.41
N LYS A 78 -4.95 10.24 -4.49
CA LYS A 78 -4.31 11.39 -3.81
C LYS A 78 -3.52 12.30 -4.75
N LEU A 79 -2.97 11.76 -5.84
CA LEU A 79 -2.25 12.53 -6.85
C LEU A 79 -3.22 13.28 -7.78
N GLN A 80 -4.39 12.69 -8.05
CA GLN A 80 -5.48 13.27 -8.85
C GLN A 80 -6.28 14.33 -8.08
N ASP A 81 -6.34 14.26 -6.74
CA ASP A 81 -7.00 15.26 -5.88
C ASP A 81 -6.18 16.57 -5.73
N ARG A 82 -5.41 16.91 -6.77
CA ARG A 82 -4.61 18.12 -6.94
C ARG A 82 -5.00 18.78 -8.26
#